data_AF-A0A7W1AHU1-F1
#
_entry.id   AF-A0A7W1AHU1-F1
#
_cell.length_a   1.000
_cell.length_b   1.000
_cell.length_c   1.000
_cell.angle_alpha   90.00
_cell.angle_beta   90.00
_cell.angle_gamma   90.00
#
_symmetry.space_group_name_H-M   'P 1'
#
loop_
_entity.id
_entity.type
_entity.pdbx_description
1 polymer ?
#
loop_
_entity_poly.entity_id
_entity_poly.type
_entity_poly.pdbx_seq_one_letter_code
_entity_poly.pdbx_strand_id
1 'polypeptide(L)'
;MDAIVGLWSATKVGEDSDVILGSLKGFLKDTFNSRNPLSAGEIERRAEARCKAIFIHAFMDAWDLDVARLKKCCTHYVMPDGRLMPGCSYNNVYRHKDARFFPTAGPVEPAPVRIDGKRGLPVLG
;
A
#
# COMPACT_ATOMS: atom_id res chain seq x y z
N MET A 1 21.04 12.34 2.45
CA MET A 1 19.63 12.49 2.84
C MET A 1 18.95 13.58 2.02
N ASP A 2 19.63 14.72 1.82
CA ASP A 2 19.11 15.88 1.08
C ASP A 2 18.74 15.66 -0.38
N ALA A 3 19.44 14.78 -1.12
CA ALA A 3 19.09 14.48 -2.51
C ALA A 3 17.74 13.75 -2.64
N ILE A 4 17.43 12.86 -1.70
CA ILE A 4 16.13 12.18 -1.63
C ILE A 4 15.09 13.20 -1.17
N VAL A 5 15.34 13.97 -0.10
CA VAL A 5 14.39 15.00 0.35
C VAL A 5 14.13 16.05 -0.75
N GLY A 6 15.12 16.42 -1.56
CA GLY A 6 14.97 17.33 -2.69
C GLY A 6 14.19 16.75 -3.89
N LEU A 7 14.25 15.44 -4.11
CA LEU A 7 13.43 14.74 -5.12
C LEU A 7 11.96 14.63 -4.69
N TRP A 8 11.72 14.48 -3.39
CA TRP A 8 10.41 14.21 -2.81
C TRP A 8 9.69 15.45 -2.25
N SER A 9 10.43 16.50 -1.90
CA SER A 9 9.85 17.77 -1.46
C SER A 9 9.38 18.58 -2.66
N ALA A 10 8.17 19.12 -2.55
CA ALA A 10 7.48 19.95 -3.54
C ALA A 10 8.18 21.29 -3.88
N THR A 11 9.47 21.42 -3.59
CA THR A 11 10.28 22.64 -3.76
C THR A 11 10.40 23.09 -5.24
N LYS A 12 9.93 22.27 -6.19
CA LYS A 12 9.82 22.61 -7.63
C LYS A 12 8.40 22.92 -8.12
N VAL A 13 7.36 22.81 -7.30
CA VAL A 13 5.96 22.99 -7.78
C VAL A 13 5.66 24.44 -8.15
N GLY A 14 6.39 25.42 -7.60
CA GLY A 14 6.14 26.85 -7.83
C GLY A 14 6.35 27.33 -9.27
N GLU A 15 7.32 26.77 -10.01
CA GLU A 15 7.65 27.24 -11.37
C GLU A 15 6.75 26.62 -12.45
N ASP A 16 6.21 25.42 -12.20
CA ASP A 16 5.42 24.64 -13.18
C ASP A 16 3.92 24.50 -12.82
N SER A 17 3.42 25.26 -11.84
CA SER A 17 2.06 25.10 -11.29
C SER A 17 0.96 25.14 -12.36
N ASP A 18 1.04 26.04 -13.34
CA ASP A 18 0.02 26.15 -14.40
C ASP A 18 -0.01 24.93 -15.32
N VAL A 19 1.16 24.37 -15.64
CA VAL A 19 1.28 23.15 -16.45
C VAL A 19 0.73 21.95 -15.70
N ILE A 20 1.10 21.81 -14.42
CA ILE A 20 0.61 20.73 -13.55
C ILE A 20 -0.91 20.79 -13.42
N LEU A 21 -1.45 21.97 -13.11
CA LEU A 21 -2.90 22.18 -12.98
C LEU A 21 -3.63 21.99 -14.30
N GLY A 22 -3.05 22.41 -15.43
CA GLY A 22 -3.59 22.17 -16.76
C GLY A 22 -3.70 20.68 -17.07
N SER A 23 -2.63 19.92 -16.80
CA SER A 23 -2.60 18.47 -16.99
C SER A 23 -3.62 17.76 -16.10
N LEU A 24 -3.69 18.12 -14.81
CA LEU A 24 -4.65 17.55 -13.87
C LEU A 24 -6.09 17.84 -14.26
N LYS A 25 -6.42 19.09 -14.62
CA LYS A 25 -7.76 19.48 -15.09
C LYS A 25 -8.14 18.72 -16.36
N GLY A 26 -7.21 18.57 -17.30
CA GLY A 26 -7.41 17.77 -18.51
C GLY A 26 -7.73 16.32 -18.18
N PHE A 27 -6.88 15.68 -17.37
CA PHE A 27 -7.09 14.29 -16.92
C PHE A 27 -8.47 14.08 -16.27
N LEU A 28 -8.86 14.97 -15.34
CA LEU A 28 -10.15 14.87 -14.64
C LEU A 28 -11.32 15.04 -15.61
N LYS A 29 -11.25 16.01 -16.53
CA LYS A 29 -12.29 16.23 -17.55
C LYS A 29 -12.39 15.08 -18.52
N ASP A 30 -11.27 14.48 -18.92
CA ASP A 30 -11.27 13.40 -19.90
C ASP A 30 -11.67 12.05 -19.28
N THR A 31 -11.47 11.86 -17.98
CA THR A 31 -11.71 10.58 -17.31
C THR A 31 -13.05 10.55 -16.57
N PHE A 32 -13.49 11.67 -15.97
CA PHE A 32 -14.66 11.72 -15.09
C PHE A 32 -15.74 12.71 -15.57
N ASN A 33 -15.89 12.87 -16.88
CA ASN A 33 -16.91 13.77 -17.45
C ASN A 33 -18.33 13.27 -17.19
N SER A 34 -19.17 14.10 -16.57
CA SER A 34 -20.59 13.78 -16.36
C SER A 34 -21.46 13.89 -17.62
N ARG A 35 -21.01 14.61 -18.65
CA ARG A 35 -21.78 14.78 -19.90
C ARG A 35 -21.67 13.56 -20.83
N ASN A 36 -20.58 12.80 -20.73
CA ASN A 36 -20.39 11.56 -21.46
C ASN A 36 -19.64 10.57 -20.56
N PRO A 37 -20.34 9.90 -19.63
CA PRO A 37 -19.72 9.04 -18.65
C PRO A 37 -19.08 7.82 -19.32
N LEU A 38 -17.83 7.56 -18.94
CA LEU A 38 -17.11 6.36 -19.34
C LEU A 38 -17.58 5.15 -18.52
N SER A 39 -17.42 3.95 -19.09
CA SER A 39 -17.57 2.72 -18.32
C SER A 39 -16.47 2.59 -17.26
N ALA A 40 -16.72 1.81 -16.21
CA ALA A 40 -15.73 1.58 -15.15
C ALA A 40 -14.37 1.09 -15.68
N GLY A 41 -14.36 0.19 -16.67
CA GLY A 41 -13.13 -0.33 -17.26
C GLY A 41 -12.37 0.69 -18.12
N GLU A 42 -13.06 1.66 -18.73
CA GLU A 42 -12.41 2.76 -19.44
C GLU A 42 -11.80 3.78 -18.48
N ILE A 43 -12.49 4.06 -17.36
CA ILE A 43 -11.97 4.89 -16.27
C ILE A 43 -10.70 4.27 -15.71
N GLU A 44 -10.74 2.98 -15.36
CA GLU A 44 -9.60 2.23 -14.81
C GLU A 44 -8.40 2.31 -15.77
N ARG A 45 -8.59 1.97 -17.04
CA ARG A 45 -7.52 2.02 -18.05
C ARG A 45 -6.90 3.41 -18.20
N ARG A 46 -7.71 4.48 -18.17
CA ARG A 46 -7.22 5.86 -18.27
C ARG A 46 -6.48 6.29 -17.00
N ALA A 47 -7.00 5.93 -15.83
CA ALA A 47 -6.34 6.20 -14.55
C ALA A 47 -5.00 5.46 -14.46
N GLU A 48 -4.95 4.18 -14.81
CA GLU A 48 -3.70 3.39 -14.84
C GLU A 48 -2.64 4.00 -15.76
N ALA A 49 -3.03 4.57 -16.89
CA ALA A 49 -2.09 5.19 -17.84
C ALA A 49 -1.48 6.50 -17.33
N ARG A 50 -2.12 7.19 -16.38
CA ARG A 50 -1.77 8.56 -15.97
C ARG A 50 -1.39 8.70 -14.50
N CYS A 51 -1.82 7.78 -13.64
CA CYS A 51 -1.59 7.83 -12.20
C CYS A 51 -0.67 6.68 -11.78
N LYS A 52 0.47 7.03 -11.19
CA LYS A 52 1.41 6.09 -10.58
C LYS A 52 1.78 6.58 -9.19
N ALA A 53 1.66 5.69 -8.20
CA ALA A 53 2.19 5.94 -6.86
C ALA A 53 3.46 5.10 -6.71
N ILE A 54 4.59 5.77 -6.51
CA ILE A 54 5.87 5.14 -6.22
C ILE A 54 6.13 5.35 -4.74
N PHE A 55 6.51 4.30 -4.02
CA PHE A 55 6.90 4.38 -2.61
C PHE A 55 8.33 3.87 -2.48
N ILE A 56 9.23 4.69 -1.93
CA ILE A 56 10.59 4.29 -1.61
C ILE A 56 10.75 4.36 -0.11
N HIS A 57 10.91 3.21 0.53
CA HIS A 57 11.17 3.13 1.96
C HIS A 57 12.10 1.94 2.25
N ALA A 58 12.97 2.08 3.25
CA ALA A 58 13.78 0.97 3.71
C ALA A 58 12.92 -0.04 4.48
N PHE A 59 13.23 -1.34 4.36
CA PHE A 59 12.71 -2.33 5.31
C PHE A 59 13.37 -2.13 6.67
N MET A 60 12.63 -2.40 7.74
CA MET A 60 13.16 -2.40 9.11
C MET A 60 13.80 -3.75 9.43
N ASP A 61 14.82 -3.74 10.27
CA ASP A 61 15.52 -4.87 10.85
C ASP A 61 15.27 -4.98 12.36
N ALA A 62 16.08 -5.80 13.05
CA ALA A 62 15.94 -6.05 14.48
C ALA A 62 16.35 -4.86 15.36
N TRP A 63 17.14 -3.92 14.84
CA TRP A 63 17.69 -2.78 15.58
C TRP A 63 16.90 -1.49 15.36
N ASP A 64 16.19 -1.35 14.25
CA ASP A 64 15.41 -0.15 13.89
C ASP A 64 13.88 -0.38 13.82
N LEU A 65 13.40 -1.50 14.37
CA LEU A 65 11.99 -1.87 14.36
C LEU A 65 11.11 -0.83 15.08
N ASP A 66 10.28 -0.12 14.33
CA ASP A 66 9.32 0.85 14.85
C ASP A 66 7.87 0.36 14.71
N VAL A 67 7.21 0.12 15.86
CA VAL A 67 5.81 -0.32 15.94
C VAL A 67 4.83 0.72 15.41
N ALA A 68 5.08 2.01 15.57
CA ALA A 68 4.21 3.07 15.04
C ALA A 68 4.21 3.04 13.51
N ARG A 69 5.38 2.78 12.91
CA ARG A 69 5.55 2.59 11.46
C ARG A 69 4.90 1.30 10.98
N LEU A 70 4.99 0.20 11.73
CA LEU A 70 4.29 -1.06 11.41
C LEU A 70 2.78 -0.90 11.32
N LYS A 71 2.15 -0.12 12.22
CA LYS A 71 0.70 0.13 12.22
C LYS A 71 0.18 0.82 10.96
N LYS A 72 1.06 1.50 10.22
CA LYS A 72 0.74 2.25 8.98
C LYS A 72 1.42 1.66 7.74
N CYS A 73 2.04 0.48 7.86
CA CYS A 73 2.75 -0.13 6.75
C CYS A 73 1.76 -0.51 5.64
N CYS A 74 2.12 -0.31 4.37
CA CYS A 74 1.32 -0.77 3.23
C CYS A 74 1.77 -2.14 2.69
N THR A 75 2.96 -2.61 3.08
CA THR A 75 3.56 -3.86 2.59
C THR A 75 3.28 -5.02 3.54
N HIS A 76 2.40 -5.94 3.12
CA HIS A 76 1.97 -7.08 3.92
C HIS A 76 2.20 -8.41 3.20
N TYR A 77 2.46 -9.46 3.98
CA TYR A 77 2.34 -10.84 3.53
C TYR A 77 0.94 -11.36 3.83
N VAL A 78 0.38 -12.10 2.86
CA VAL A 78 -0.82 -12.90 3.08
C VAL A 78 -0.38 -14.21 3.74
N MET A 79 -0.84 -14.42 4.96
CA MET A 79 -0.57 -15.64 5.72
C MET A 79 -1.50 -16.78 5.27
N PRO A 80 -1.13 -18.06 5.45
CA PRO A 80 -1.98 -19.20 5.07
C PRO A 80 -3.39 -19.21 5.71
N ASP A 81 -3.52 -18.52 6.84
CA ASP A 81 -4.79 -18.34 7.56
C ASP A 81 -5.62 -17.12 7.09
N GLY A 82 -5.14 -16.41 6.07
CA GLY A 82 -5.79 -15.22 5.51
C GLY A 82 -5.47 -13.90 6.21
N ARG A 83 -4.67 -13.89 7.29
CA ARG A 83 -4.23 -12.65 7.93
C ARG A 83 -3.25 -11.89 7.04
N LEU A 84 -3.33 -10.56 7.11
CA LEU A 84 -2.33 -9.66 6.52
C LEU A 84 -1.32 -9.26 7.60
N MET A 85 -0.06 -9.66 7.44
CA MET A 85 0.99 -9.34 8.40
C MET A 85 2.00 -8.37 7.77
N PRO A 86 2.33 -7.23 8.40
CA PRO A 86 3.36 -6.34 7.89
C PRO A 86 4.68 -7.08 7.69
N GLY A 87 5.33 -6.87 6.54
CA GLY A 87 6.49 -7.69 6.16
C GLY A 87 7.64 -7.59 7.15
N CYS A 88 7.91 -6.39 7.67
CA CYS A 88 8.98 -6.17 8.67
C CYS A 88 8.67 -6.83 10.01
N SER A 89 7.41 -6.85 10.46
CA SER A 89 7.07 -7.53 11.72
C SER A 89 7.16 -9.04 11.56
N TYR A 90 6.68 -9.58 10.43
CA TYR A 90 6.84 -11.00 10.12
C TYR A 90 8.31 -11.40 10.10
N ASN A 91 9.14 -10.72 9.30
CA ASN A 91 10.54 -11.10 9.11
C ASN A 91 11.37 -11.02 10.39
N ASN A 92 11.21 -9.97 11.20
CA ASN A 92 12.02 -9.76 12.39
C ASN A 92 11.49 -10.48 13.64
N VAL A 93 10.17 -10.67 13.76
CA VAL A 93 9.54 -11.12 15.02
C VAL A 93 8.92 -12.52 14.91
N TYR A 94 8.34 -12.89 13.77
CA TYR A 94 7.49 -14.09 13.68
C TYR A 94 8.02 -15.18 12.75
N ARG A 95 8.94 -14.86 11.82
CA ARG A 95 9.40 -15.79 10.79
C ARG A 95 10.04 -17.05 11.38
N HIS A 96 10.74 -16.93 12.51
CA HIS A 96 11.35 -18.06 13.21
C HIS A 96 10.32 -19.06 13.78
N LYS A 97 9.05 -18.68 13.86
CA LYS A 97 7.92 -19.53 14.28
C LYS A 97 7.17 -20.16 13.09
N ASP A 98 7.61 -19.89 11.86
CA ASP A 98 6.98 -20.41 10.66
C ASP A 98 7.65 -21.72 10.22
N ALA A 99 6.91 -22.83 10.36
CA ALA A 99 7.39 -24.16 10.01
C ALA A 99 7.81 -24.33 8.53
N ARG A 100 7.32 -23.46 7.63
CA ARG A 100 7.74 -23.46 6.21
C ARG A 100 9.21 -23.08 6.04
N PHE A 101 9.76 -22.30 6.98
CA PHE A 101 11.14 -21.81 6.95
C PHE A 101 11.99 -22.38 8.10
N PHE A 102 11.36 -22.75 9.22
CA PHE A 102 12.02 -23.29 10.42
C PHE A 102 11.32 -24.58 10.84
N PRO A 103 11.75 -25.76 10.36
CA PRO A 103 11.06 -27.04 10.59
C PRO A 103 10.87 -27.42 12.07
N THR A 104 11.70 -26.88 12.95
CA THR A 104 11.63 -27.09 14.41
C THR A 104 10.82 -26.03 15.15
N ALA A 105 10.18 -25.10 14.43
CA ALA A 105 9.36 -24.06 15.01
C ALA A 105 8.18 -24.65 15.80
N GLY A 106 7.94 -24.10 16.99
CA GLY A 106 6.72 -24.38 17.74
C GLY A 106 5.47 -23.88 17.00
N PRO A 107 4.27 -24.34 17.37
CA PRO A 107 3.02 -23.89 16.76
C PRO A 107 2.83 -22.37 16.91
N VAL A 108 2.17 -21.74 15.93
CA VAL A 108 1.88 -20.31 15.95
C VAL A 108 0.82 -20.02 17.02
N GLU A 109 1.19 -19.23 18.04
CA GLU A 109 0.29 -18.78 19.10
C GLU A 109 0.11 -17.26 19.13
N PRO A 110 -1.13 -16.74 19.29
CA PRO A 110 -2.37 -17.50 19.32
C PRO A 110 -2.67 -18.17 17.97
N ALA A 111 -3.40 -19.29 18.03
CA ALA A 111 -3.82 -20.00 16.83
C ALA A 111 -4.52 -19.02 15.87
N PRO A 112 -4.27 -19.12 14.56
CA PRO A 112 -4.91 -18.23 13.61
C PRO A 112 -6.43 -18.24 13.70
N VAL A 113 -7.02 -17.05 13.76
CA VAL A 113 -8.48 -16.91 13.64
C VAL A 113 -8.86 -17.17 12.20
N ARG A 114 -9.60 -18.26 11.95
CA ARG A 114 -10.18 -18.52 10.64
C ARG A 114 -11.26 -17.47 10.33
N ILE A 115 -11.14 -16.83 9.18
CA ILE A 115 -12.20 -15.98 8.65
C ILE A 115 -13.17 -16.86 7.86
N ASP A 116 -14.22 -17.34 8.54
CA ASP A 116 -15.25 -18.18 7.93
C ASP A 116 -16.17 -17.36 7.03
N GLY A 117 -15.78 -17.16 5.77
CA GLY A 117 -16.63 -16.98 4.57
C GLY A 117 -17.72 -15.89 4.52
N LYS A 118 -18.15 -15.30 5.64
CA LYS A 118 -19.16 -14.25 5.72
C LYS A 118 -18.48 -12.93 5.38
N ARG A 119 -18.33 -12.69 4.08
CA ARG A 119 -18.00 -11.37 3.52
C ARG A 119 -19.19 -10.44 3.75
N GLY A 120 -19.27 -9.86 4.93
CA GLY A 120 -19.97 -8.60 5.14
C GLY A 120 -18.92 -7.54 5.37
N LEU A 121 -18.56 -6.78 4.33
CA LEU A 121 -18.01 -5.45 4.58
C LEU A 121 -19.16 -4.67 5.24
N PRO A 122 -18.95 -3.97 6.38
CA PRO A 122 -19.90 -2.99 6.85
C PRO A 122 -19.84 -1.83 5.85
N VAL A 123 -20.51 -1.98 4.71
CA VAL A 123 -20.90 -0.84 3.90
C VAL A 123 -21.89 -0.06 4.75
N LEU A 124 -21.50 1.18 5.04
CA LEU A 124 -22.27 2.19 5.75
C LEU A 124 -23.72 2.17 5.23
N GLY A 125 -24.65 1.83 6.12
CA GLY A 125 -26.08 2.10 5.94
C GLY A 125 -26.40 3.54 6.29
#